data_AF-A0A6L3ZI25-F1
#
_entry.id   AF-A0A6L3ZI25-F1
#
_cell.length_a   1.000
_cell.length_b   1.000
_cell.length_c   1.000
_cell.angle_alpha   90.00
_cell.angle_beta   90.00
_cell.angle_gamma   90.00
#
_symmetry.space_group_name_H-M   'P 1'
#
loop_
_entity.id
_entity.type
_entity.pdbx_description
1 polymer ?
#
loop_
_entity_poly.entity_id
_entity_poly.type
_entity_poly.pdbx_seq_one_letter_code
_entity_poly.pdbx_strand_id
1 'polypeptide(L)'
;MKTHIPSHCGNSPKGELIKNLTLLFAKYDVDAAVEFLDENILWTLVGHQPIQGKKAFKEELIKMADNTVMELSIFNLVTHGKAASVNGEMKMKDGKVFGFADFYEFTSASGKMIKSITSYVIEKEGLRR
;
A
#
# COMPACT_ATOMS: atom_id res chain seq x y z
N MET A 1 2.23 9.17 -13.03
CA MET A 1 3.17 8.68 -11.99
C MET A 1 4.26 7.83 -12.65
N LYS A 2 5.53 8.14 -12.38
CA LYS A 2 6.69 7.32 -12.77
C LYS A 2 6.87 6.17 -11.78
N THR A 3 7.35 5.01 -12.23
CA THR A 3 7.56 3.84 -11.35
C THR A 3 8.97 3.27 -11.46
N HIS A 4 9.52 2.84 -10.33
CA HIS A 4 10.78 2.10 -10.23
C HIS A 4 10.53 0.82 -9.44
N ILE A 5 10.44 -0.32 -10.13
CA ILE A 5 10.08 -1.60 -9.52
C ILE A 5 11.12 -2.65 -9.97
N PRO A 6 11.86 -3.28 -9.04
CA PRO A 6 12.79 -4.35 -9.36
C PRO A 6 12.10 -5.52 -10.06
N SER A 7 12.82 -6.19 -10.98
CA SER A 7 12.28 -7.32 -11.75
C SER A 7 11.87 -8.53 -10.91
N HIS A 8 12.44 -8.68 -9.71
CA HIS A 8 12.08 -9.75 -8.77
C HIS A 8 10.78 -9.46 -7.99
N CYS A 9 10.28 -8.22 -8.00
CA CYS A 9 9.03 -7.87 -7.34
C CYS A 9 7.85 -8.30 -8.22
N GLY A 10 6.97 -9.15 -7.69
CA GLY A 10 5.87 -9.73 -8.47
C GLY A 10 6.18 -11.10 -9.09
N ASN A 11 7.25 -11.77 -8.67
CA ASN A 11 7.59 -13.11 -9.17
C ASN A 11 6.61 -14.25 -8.76
N SER A 12 5.50 -13.93 -8.09
CA SER A 12 4.46 -14.89 -7.68
C SER A 12 3.07 -14.27 -7.82
N PRO A 13 1.98 -15.05 -7.91
CA PRO A 13 0.62 -14.50 -8.01
C PRO A 13 0.27 -13.52 -6.88
N LYS A 14 0.69 -13.83 -5.64
CA LYS A 14 0.52 -12.91 -4.50
C LYS A 14 1.36 -11.65 -4.65
N GLY A 15 2.60 -11.80 -5.13
CA GLY A 15 3.47 -10.65 -5.36
C GLY A 15 2.92 -9.72 -6.44
N GLU A 16 2.38 -10.27 -7.52
CA GLU A 16 1.71 -9.50 -8.57
C GLU A 16 0.49 -8.75 -8.01
N LEU A 17 -0.33 -9.41 -7.19
CA LEU A 17 -1.47 -8.76 -6.55
C LEU A 17 -1.02 -7.59 -5.67
N ILE A 18 -0.05 -7.79 -4.78
CA ILE A 18 0.45 -6.72 -3.91
C ILE A 18 1.06 -5.58 -4.72
N LYS A 19 1.89 -5.89 -5.72
CA LYS A 19 2.46 -4.88 -6.63
C LYS A 19 1.36 -4.07 -7.31
N ASN A 20 0.33 -4.73 -7.83
CA ASN A 20 -0.81 -4.07 -8.46
C ASN A 20 -1.57 -3.20 -7.45
N LEU A 21 -1.84 -3.73 -6.25
CA LEU A 21 -2.55 -3.00 -5.20
C LEU A 21 -1.78 -1.74 -4.75
N THR A 22 -0.46 -1.83 -4.58
CA THR A 22 0.39 -0.66 -4.31
C THR A 22 0.30 0.39 -5.42
N LEU A 23 0.25 -0.02 -6.68
CA LEU A 23 0.07 0.89 -7.82
C LEU A 23 -1.31 1.56 -7.84
N LEU A 24 -2.37 0.83 -7.47
CA LEU A 24 -3.71 1.38 -7.37
C LEU A 24 -3.80 2.41 -6.25
N PHE A 25 -3.25 2.11 -5.06
CA PHE A 25 -3.19 3.06 -3.96
C PHE A 25 -2.40 4.33 -4.32
N ALA A 26 -1.23 4.19 -4.95
CA ALA A 26 -0.43 5.35 -5.35
C ALA A 26 -1.12 6.21 -6.43
N LYS A 27 -2.03 5.63 -7.22
CA LYS A 27 -2.86 6.36 -8.20
C LYS A 27 -4.16 6.88 -7.63
N TYR A 28 -4.47 6.59 -6.37
CA TYR A 28 -5.79 6.81 -5.76
C TYR A 28 -6.95 6.20 -6.56
N ASP A 29 -6.69 5.08 -7.24
CA ASP A 29 -7.74 4.29 -7.91
C ASP A 29 -8.43 3.38 -6.87
N VAL A 30 -9.15 4.03 -5.96
CA VAL A 30 -9.73 3.39 -4.77
C VAL A 30 -10.78 2.36 -5.17
N ASP A 31 -11.57 2.64 -6.20
CA ASP A 31 -12.61 1.73 -6.69
C ASP A 31 -12.02 0.41 -7.17
N ALA A 32 -10.94 0.43 -7.94
CA ALA A 32 -10.25 -0.81 -8.33
C ALA A 32 -9.52 -1.47 -7.15
N ALA A 33 -8.97 -0.70 -6.22
CA ALA A 33 -8.22 -1.24 -5.09
C ALA A 33 -9.11 -2.04 -4.13
N VAL A 34 -10.32 -1.56 -3.85
CA VAL A 34 -11.23 -2.20 -2.87
C VAL A 34 -11.76 -3.56 -3.31
N GLU A 35 -11.69 -3.89 -4.60
CA GLU A 35 -12.04 -5.22 -5.13
C GLU A 35 -11.13 -6.34 -4.61
N PHE A 36 -9.92 -5.98 -4.17
CA PHE A 36 -8.96 -6.93 -3.58
C PHE A 36 -9.06 -7.01 -2.05
N LEU A 37 -10.00 -6.29 -1.42
CA LEU A 37 -10.14 -6.21 0.04
C LEU A 37 -11.37 -6.97 0.54
N ASP A 38 -11.20 -7.66 1.67
CA ASP A 38 -12.30 -8.29 2.38
C ASP A 38 -13.33 -7.24 2.82
N GLU A 39 -14.60 -7.62 2.92
CA GLU A 39 -15.65 -6.71 3.38
C GLU A 39 -15.37 -6.18 4.79
N ASN A 40 -14.76 -7.02 5.64
CA ASN A 40 -14.34 -6.73 6.99
C ASN A 40 -12.83 -6.41 7.08
N ILE A 41 -12.25 -5.80 6.04
CA ILE A 41 -10.86 -5.35 6.07
C ILE A 41 -10.54 -4.54 7.32
N LEU A 42 -9.42 -4.85 7.98
CA LEU A 42 -8.85 -4.03 9.06
C LEU A 42 -7.60 -3.32 8.54
N TRP A 43 -7.63 -1.98 8.53
CA TRP A 43 -6.46 -1.18 8.18
C TRP A 43 -5.94 -0.43 9.40
N THR A 44 -4.64 -0.55 9.66
CA THR A 44 -3.93 0.20 10.70
C THR A 44 -2.86 1.06 10.07
N LEU A 45 -3.08 2.37 9.99
CA LEU A 45 -2.01 3.33 9.76
C LEU A 45 -1.34 3.62 11.11
N VAL A 46 -0.07 3.25 11.25
CA VAL A 46 0.62 3.37 12.54
C VAL A 46 0.67 4.83 12.98
N GLY A 47 0.30 5.06 14.25
CA GLY A 47 0.12 6.40 14.82
C GLY A 47 -1.33 6.91 14.79
N HIS A 48 -2.27 6.18 14.16
CA HIS A 48 -3.69 6.55 14.07
C HIS A 48 -4.59 5.43 14.61
N GLN A 49 -5.89 5.72 14.75
CA GLN A 49 -6.89 4.70 15.10
C GLN A 49 -7.12 3.74 13.93
N PRO A 50 -7.27 2.42 14.19
CA PRO A 50 -7.58 1.46 13.14
C PRO A 50 -8.93 1.73 12.47
N ILE A 51 -9.01 1.40 11.18
CA ILE A 51 -10.20 1.54 10.35
C ILE A 51 -10.71 0.15 10.01
N GLN A 52 -11.99 -0.08 10.29
CA GLN A 52 -12.65 -1.36 10.11
C GLN A 52 -13.73 -1.27 9.03
N GLY A 53 -13.70 -2.19 8.07
CA GLY A 53 -14.68 -2.34 7.02
C GLY A 53 -14.36 -1.55 5.75
N LYS A 54 -14.75 -2.13 4.61
CA LYS A 54 -14.42 -1.61 3.27
C LYS A 54 -14.94 -0.20 3.01
N LYS A 55 -16.14 0.12 3.51
CA LYS A 55 -16.73 1.46 3.41
C LYS A 55 -15.86 2.53 4.09
N ALA A 56 -15.52 2.31 5.36
CA ALA A 56 -14.70 3.25 6.12
C ALA A 56 -13.29 3.38 5.54
N PHE A 57 -12.72 2.28 5.06
CA PHE A 57 -11.44 2.27 4.34
C PHE A 57 -11.46 3.17 3.11
N LYS A 58 -12.50 3.05 2.28
CA LYS A 58 -12.68 3.88 1.06
C LYS A 58 -12.81 5.35 1.41
N GLU A 59 -13.64 5.69 2.40
CA GLU A 59 -13.85 7.07 2.84
C GLU A 59 -12.55 7.72 3.32
N GLU A 60 -11.70 6.99 4.04
CA GLU A 60 -10.43 7.54 4.52
C GLU A 60 -9.40 7.74 3.39
N LEU A 61 -9.27 6.78 2.46
CA LEU A 61 -8.36 6.93 1.31
C LEU A 61 -8.74 8.12 0.42
N ILE A 62 -10.02 8.42 0.26
CA ILE A 62 -10.48 9.57 -0.53
C ILE A 62 -10.04 10.89 0.13
N LYS A 63 -10.06 10.99 1.46
CA LYS A 63 -9.55 12.19 2.17
C LYS A 63 -8.06 12.41 1.94
N MET A 64 -7.32 11.34 1.66
CA MET A 64 -5.88 11.41 1.39
C MET A 64 -5.55 11.74 -0.07
N ALA A 65 -6.54 11.81 -0.98
CA ALA A 65 -6.36 11.92 -2.43
C ALA A 65 -5.84 13.28 -2.93
N ASP A 66 -5.87 14.32 -2.10
CA ASP A 66 -5.49 15.67 -2.49
C ASP A 66 -3.99 15.82 -2.82
N ASN A 67 -3.14 14.85 -2.45
CA ASN A 67 -1.72 14.86 -2.78
C ASN A 67 -1.36 13.71 -3.73
N THR A 68 -1.12 14.04 -5.00
CA THR A 68 -0.82 13.03 -6.03
C THR A 68 0.61 12.51 -5.91
N VAL A 69 0.76 11.18 -5.95
CA VAL A 69 2.08 10.53 -6.08
C VAL A 69 2.63 10.76 -7.49
N MET A 70 3.80 11.40 -7.58
CA MET A 70 4.48 11.65 -8.84
C MET A 70 5.44 10.52 -9.22
N GLU A 71 6.16 9.98 -8.24
CA GLU A 71 7.09 8.86 -8.42
C GLU A 71 6.88 7.82 -7.32
N LEU A 72 6.78 6.55 -7.70
CA LEU A 72 6.72 5.41 -6.79
C LEU A 72 7.93 4.51 -7.02
N SER A 73 8.67 4.22 -5.96
CA SER A 73 9.76 3.25 -5.97
C SER A 73 9.43 2.11 -5.01
N ILE A 74 9.41 0.87 -5.50
CA ILE A 74 9.30 -0.33 -4.65
C ILE A 74 10.72 -0.86 -4.46
N PHE A 75 11.13 -1.10 -3.21
CA PHE A 75 12.46 -1.65 -2.91
C PHE A 75 12.40 -3.16 -2.75
N ASN A 76 11.49 -3.64 -1.89
CA ASN A 76 11.30 -5.07 -1.69
C ASN A 76 9.82 -5.40 -1.70
N LEU A 77 9.53 -6.63 -2.14
CA LEU A 77 8.24 -7.26 -2.02
C LEU A 77 8.49 -8.71 -1.62
N VAL A 78 7.95 -9.12 -0.48
CA VAL A 78 8.10 -10.46 0.07
C VAL A 78 6.73 -11.07 0.31
N THR A 79 6.56 -12.36 0.03
CA THR A 79 5.33 -13.10 0.35
C THR A 79 5.66 -14.45 0.97
N HIS A 80 4.90 -14.87 1.98
CA HIS A 80 5.05 -16.19 2.61
C HIS A 80 3.73 -16.60 3.29
N GLY A 81 3.23 -17.81 3.03
CA GLY A 81 1.96 -18.27 3.60
C GLY A 81 0.80 -17.31 3.30
N LYS A 82 0.19 -16.73 4.34
CA LYS A 82 -0.84 -15.68 4.23
C LYS A 82 -0.28 -14.25 4.35
N ALA A 83 1.01 -14.07 4.57
CA ALA A 83 1.61 -12.76 4.73
C ALA A 83 2.21 -12.25 3.42
N ALA A 84 2.17 -10.93 3.25
CA ALA A 84 3.01 -10.21 2.32
C ALA A 84 3.47 -8.88 2.90
N SER A 85 4.58 -8.36 2.41
CA SER A 85 5.07 -7.03 2.76
C SER A 85 5.69 -6.37 1.55
N VAL A 86 5.52 -5.06 1.45
CA VAL A 86 6.14 -4.22 0.43
C VAL A 86 6.67 -2.97 1.11
N ASN A 87 7.84 -2.51 0.69
CA ASN A 87 8.38 -1.24 1.16
C ASN A 87 8.97 -0.45 0.01
N GLY A 88 9.05 0.86 0.21
CA GLY A 88 9.45 1.75 -0.86
C GLY A 88 9.42 3.22 -0.47
N GLU A 89 9.44 4.05 -1.50
CA GLU A 89 9.34 5.49 -1.38
C GLU A 89 8.35 6.06 -2.39
N MET A 90 7.63 7.09 -1.95
CA MET A 90 6.75 7.89 -2.79
C MET A 90 7.20 9.35 -2.76
N LYS A 91 7.29 9.96 -3.94
CA LYS A 91 7.55 11.39 -4.10
C LYS A 91 6.26 12.06 -4.53
N MET A 92 5.85 13.04 -3.75
CA MET A 92 4.58 13.74 -3.90
C MET A 92 4.75 14.95 -4.81
N LYS A 93 3.62 15.48 -5.32
CA LYS A 93 3.61 16.63 -6.23
C LYS A 93 4.14 17.91 -5.57
N ASP A 94 3.94 18.06 -4.27
CA ASP A 94 4.46 19.17 -3.46
C ASP A 94 5.97 19.07 -3.15
N GLY A 95 6.64 18.01 -3.64
CA GLY A 95 8.07 17.76 -3.43
C GLY A 95 8.40 16.96 -2.18
N LYS A 96 7.44 16.68 -1.30
CA LYS A 96 7.65 15.82 -0.14
C LYS A 96 7.99 14.39 -0.58
N VAL A 97 8.83 13.74 0.20
CA VAL A 97 9.19 12.34 0.00
C VAL A 97 8.80 11.56 1.24
N PHE A 98 8.11 10.45 1.06
CA PHE A 98 7.74 9.56 2.14
C PHE A 98 8.37 8.19 1.91
N GLY A 99 8.95 7.64 2.96
CA GLY A 99 9.24 6.20 3.04
C GLY A 99 8.00 5.48 3.54
N PHE A 100 7.71 4.32 2.96
CA PHE A 100 6.59 3.50 3.40
C PHE A 100 6.98 2.02 3.54
N ALA A 101 6.24 1.33 4.41
CA ALA A 101 6.19 -0.13 4.46
C ALA A 101 4.76 -0.57 4.78
N ASP A 102 4.20 -1.41 3.92
CA ASP A 102 2.88 -2.01 4.11
C ASP A 102 3.03 -3.51 4.34
N PHE A 103 2.37 -4.00 5.39
CA PHE A 103 2.24 -5.42 5.70
C PHE A 103 0.80 -5.85 5.49
N TYR A 104 0.63 -6.96 4.79
CA TYR A 104 -0.66 -7.50 4.39
C TYR A 104 -0.85 -8.90 4.98
N GLU A 105 -2.07 -9.18 5.44
CA GLU A 105 -2.55 -10.54 5.67
C GLU A 105 -3.63 -10.86 4.63
N PHE A 106 -3.47 -11.96 3.90
CA PHE A 106 -4.50 -12.52 3.02
C PHE A 106 -5.51 -13.34 3.82
N THR A 107 -6.77 -13.39 3.36
CA THR A 107 -7.81 -14.24 3.98
C THR A 107 -7.43 -15.74 3.95
N SER A 108 -6.74 -16.16 2.88
CA SER A 108 -6.26 -17.52 2.68
C SER A 108 -4.90 -17.56 1.98
N ALA A 109 -4.23 -18.73 2.01
CA ALA A 109 -2.94 -18.93 1.35
C ALA A 109 -3.02 -18.81 -0.19
N SER A 110 -4.23 -18.91 -0.77
CA SER A 110 -4.46 -18.68 -2.21
C SER A 110 -4.21 -17.23 -2.62
N GLY A 111 -4.26 -16.29 -1.68
CA GLY A 111 -3.76 -14.94 -1.88
C GLY A 111 -4.60 -14.07 -2.81
N LYS A 112 -5.93 -14.24 -2.82
CA LYS A 112 -6.83 -13.47 -3.69
C LYS A 112 -7.45 -12.23 -3.03
N MET A 113 -7.55 -12.22 -1.71
CA MET A 113 -8.27 -11.20 -0.95
C MET A 113 -7.47 -10.81 0.30
N ILE A 114 -7.39 -9.52 0.58
CA ILE A 114 -6.67 -8.95 1.72
C ILE A 114 -7.62 -8.83 2.91
N LYS A 115 -7.21 -9.40 4.04
CA LYS A 115 -7.93 -9.37 5.32
C LYS A 115 -7.51 -8.19 6.19
N SER A 116 -6.22 -7.84 6.17
CA SER A 116 -5.72 -6.71 6.95
C SER A 116 -4.50 -6.05 6.29
N ILE A 117 -4.33 -4.76 6.59
CA ILE A 117 -3.20 -3.94 6.16
C ILE A 117 -2.65 -3.22 7.40
N THR A 118 -1.33 -3.25 7.60
CA THR A 118 -0.64 -2.36 8.54
C THR A 118 0.36 -1.52 7.76
N SER A 119 0.17 -0.20 7.80
CA SER A 119 0.94 0.77 7.04
C SER A 119 1.82 1.60 7.95
N TYR A 120 3.10 1.69 7.62
CA TYR A 120 4.06 2.62 8.19
C TYR A 120 4.39 3.64 7.12
N VAL A 121 4.17 4.92 7.38
CA VAL A 121 4.47 6.01 6.45
C VAL A 121 5.20 7.10 7.23
N ILE A 122 6.37 7.48 6.76
CA ILE A 122 7.23 8.48 7.40
C ILE A 122 7.67 9.49 6.35
N GLU A 123 7.43 10.76 6.61
CA GLU A 123 8.01 11.85 5.80
C GLU A 123 9.53 11.83 5.98
N LYS A 124 10.27 11.71 4.87
CA LYS A 124 11.71 11.88 4.85
C LYS A 124 11.99 13.39 4.86
N GLU A 125 11.71 14.04 5.99
CA GLU A 125 12.30 15.36 6.23
C GLU A 125 13.82 15.18 6.12
N GLY A 126 14.45 15.99 5.25
CA GLY A 126 15.89 15.89 5.02
C GLY A 126 16.59 15.89 6.37
N LEU A 127 17.32 14.81 6.68
CA LEU A 127 18.05 14.61 7.93
C LEU A 127 18.70 15.95 8.36
N ARG A 128 18.05 16.68 9.27
CA ARG A 128 18.70 17.77 9.98
C ARG A 128 19.59 17.08 11.01
N ARG A 129 20.79 16.71 10.54
CA ARG A 129 21.91 16.38 11.42
C ARG A 129 22.31 17.60 12.22
#